data_AF-A0A3F2RQ30-F1
#
_entry.id   AF-A0A3F2RQ30-F1
#
_cell.length_a   1.000
_cell.length_b   1.000
_cell.length_c   1.000
_cell.angle_alpha   90.00
_cell.angle_beta   90.00
_cell.angle_gamma   90.00
#
_symmetry.space_group_name_H-M   'P 1'
#
loop_
_entity.id
_entity.type
_entity.pdbx_description
1 polymer ?
#
loop_
_entity_poly.entity_id
_entity_poly.type
_entity_poly.pdbx_seq_one_letter_code
_entity_poly.pdbx_strand_id
1 'polypeptide(L)'
;MNKEGLVTALSREMDRVARNPDNWQERNAALLEMQRAFEKLETEAMVGSVAASLSTDMWKTLRPLKGMVQDLRSQIVKEVCALLTTISRVTRDAMAPFLRDILPTLVEVRGSGNKVCGAYCGECLEAVVAQTVVKGATLRLFVDILLESKNKLIRLCCISCLCRALTTWSAIMDKGDVQQLEKGLQHALYDASSSCRAQAHELFMVFHTLFPKRALVVMSMVDYKIQKRLEALVSSDVGEVNMKGAGSASNASVDESITPVQQVQALAGFNLDVGDRVCIPDKELFGFVRFLGEIVSVKGVWVGIELDEAYGKNDGSVKGRYYFRCNPG
;
A
#
# COMPACT_ATOMS: atom_id res chain seq x y z
N MET A 1 -17.16 15.79 10.17
CA MET A 1 -17.23 15.11 11.47
C MET A 1 -15.94 15.41 12.20
N ASN A 2 -16.01 15.98 13.41
CA ASN A 2 -14.83 16.31 14.20
C ASN A 2 -14.29 15.06 14.94
N LYS A 3 -13.09 15.19 15.52
CA LYS A 3 -12.38 14.10 16.22
C LYS A 3 -13.21 13.42 17.31
N GLU A 4 -13.86 14.21 18.16
CA GLU A 4 -14.70 13.68 19.26
C GLU A 4 -15.92 12.94 18.72
N GLY A 5 -16.59 13.50 17.70
CA GLY A 5 -17.75 12.86 17.08
C GLY A 5 -17.45 11.50 16.47
N LEU A 6 -16.28 11.35 15.83
CA LEU A 6 -15.85 10.05 15.29
C LEU A 6 -15.60 9.04 16.41
N VAL A 7 -14.85 9.40 17.46
CA VAL A 7 -14.58 8.50 18.59
C VAL A 7 -15.88 8.06 19.27
N THR A 8 -16.81 9.00 19.54
CA THR A 8 -18.11 8.68 20.14
C THR A 8 -18.93 7.74 19.27
N ALA A 9 -18.98 7.98 17.95
CA ALA A 9 -19.70 7.10 17.02
C ALA A 9 -19.11 5.69 17.01
N LEU A 10 -17.78 5.56 16.92
CA LEU A 10 -17.12 4.26 16.92
C LEU A 10 -17.29 3.52 18.25
N SER A 11 -17.19 4.22 19.39
CA SER A 11 -17.41 3.60 20.71
C SER A 11 -18.84 3.08 20.85
N ARG A 12 -19.84 3.85 20.40
CA ARG A 12 -21.24 3.41 20.41
C ARG A 12 -21.46 2.14 19.60
N GLU A 13 -20.90 2.07 18.39
CA GLU A 13 -21.05 0.87 17.55
C GLU A 13 -20.25 -0.32 18.11
N MET A 14 -19.06 -0.10 18.71
CA MET A 14 -18.30 -1.18 19.35
C MET A 14 -19.03 -1.71 20.59
N ASP A 15 -19.69 -0.86 21.36
CA ASP A 15 -20.56 -1.27 22.47
C ASP A 15 -21.79 -2.05 21.98
N ARG A 16 -22.32 -1.69 20.80
CA ARG A 16 -23.40 -2.46 20.15
C ARG A 16 -22.91 -3.84 19.73
N VAL A 17 -21.68 -3.96 19.20
CA VAL A 17 -21.07 -5.26 18.92
C VAL A 17 -20.93 -6.09 20.20
N ALA A 18 -20.38 -5.51 21.26
CA ALA A 18 -20.10 -6.20 22.52
C ALA A 18 -21.38 -6.70 23.23
N ARG A 19 -22.48 -5.94 23.16
CA ARG A 19 -23.77 -6.31 23.77
C ARG A 19 -24.53 -7.41 23.01
N ASN A 20 -24.11 -7.74 21.79
CA ASN A 20 -24.83 -8.64 20.90
C ASN A 20 -23.98 -9.86 20.46
N PRO A 21 -23.37 -10.63 21.38
CA PRO A 21 -22.40 -11.68 21.02
C PRO A 21 -22.97 -12.75 20.07
N ASP A 22 -24.23 -13.14 20.26
CA ASP A 22 -24.91 -14.17 19.47
C ASP A 22 -25.68 -13.61 18.26
N ASN A 23 -26.04 -12.33 18.29
CA ASN A 23 -26.79 -11.69 17.21
C ASN A 23 -25.83 -11.10 16.17
N TRP A 24 -25.43 -11.96 15.22
CA TRP A 24 -24.48 -11.59 14.17
C TRP A 24 -25.02 -10.51 13.23
N GLN A 25 -26.33 -10.41 13.04
CA GLN A 25 -26.96 -9.37 12.23
C GLN A 25 -26.76 -7.99 12.85
N GLU A 26 -26.96 -7.86 14.17
CA GLU A 26 -26.70 -6.62 14.90
C GLU A 26 -25.22 -6.24 14.90
N ARG A 27 -24.33 -7.22 15.05
CA ARG A 27 -22.87 -7.00 14.94
C ARG A 27 -22.48 -6.50 13.55
N ASN A 28 -23.03 -7.10 12.48
CA ASN A 28 -22.79 -6.64 11.12
C ASN A 28 -23.33 -5.24 10.86
N ALA A 29 -24.54 -4.94 11.35
CA ALA A 29 -25.11 -3.60 11.23
C ALA A 29 -24.19 -2.56 11.88
N ALA A 30 -23.65 -2.86 13.05
CA ALA A 30 -22.68 -1.99 13.73
C ALA A 30 -21.37 -1.80 12.91
N LEU A 31 -20.82 -2.86 12.33
CA LEU A 31 -19.64 -2.77 11.46
C LEU A 31 -19.88 -1.90 10.22
N LEU A 32 -21.05 -2.03 9.60
CA LEU A 32 -21.45 -1.21 8.45
C LEU A 32 -21.63 0.27 8.84
N GLU A 33 -22.16 0.58 10.03
CA GLU A 33 -22.21 1.96 10.52
C GLU A 33 -20.82 2.55 10.77
N MET A 34 -19.88 1.76 11.30
CA MET A 34 -18.48 2.21 11.41
C MET A 34 -17.87 2.49 10.04
N GLN A 35 -18.13 1.62 9.05
CA GLN A 35 -17.62 1.82 7.69
C GLN A 35 -18.15 3.13 7.09
N ARG A 36 -19.46 3.38 7.20
CA ARG A 36 -20.08 4.63 6.75
C ARG A 36 -19.49 5.86 7.45
N ALA A 37 -19.13 5.75 8.73
CA ALA A 37 -18.49 6.84 9.45
C ALA A 37 -17.12 7.22 8.85
N PHE A 38 -16.32 6.24 8.41
CA PHE A 38 -15.05 6.49 7.71
C PHE A 38 -15.25 7.00 6.28
N GLU A 39 -16.21 6.46 5.52
CA GLU A 39 -16.54 6.96 4.18
C GLU A 39 -17.04 8.41 4.22
N LYS A 40 -17.86 8.75 5.22
CA LYS A 40 -18.28 10.12 5.47
C LYS A 40 -17.08 11.03 5.78
N LEU A 41 -16.11 10.55 6.57
CA LEU A 41 -14.91 11.31 6.86
C LEU A 41 -14.11 11.64 5.59
N GLU A 42 -13.97 10.69 4.67
CA GLU A 42 -13.27 10.89 3.40
C GLU A 42 -13.97 11.92 2.49
N THR A 43 -15.30 11.83 2.37
CA THR A 43 -16.08 12.78 1.57
C THR A 43 -16.04 14.20 2.14
N GLU A 44 -16.11 14.34 3.47
CA GLU A 44 -15.99 15.63 4.15
C GLU A 44 -14.55 16.20 4.09
N ALA A 45 -13.54 15.32 3.99
CA ALA A 45 -12.14 15.72 3.85
C ALA A 45 -11.77 16.25 2.45
N MET A 46 -12.67 16.20 1.45
CA MET A 46 -12.44 16.93 0.18
C MET A 46 -12.31 18.46 0.37
N VAL A 47 -12.62 18.96 1.57
CA VAL A 47 -12.57 20.38 1.97
C VAL A 47 -11.50 20.63 3.07
N GLY A 48 -10.82 19.61 3.61
CA GLY A 48 -9.86 19.69 4.72
C GLY A 48 -8.86 18.50 4.75
N SER A 49 -8.21 18.20 5.88
CA SER A 49 -7.35 17.02 6.01
C SER A 49 -7.99 15.96 6.91
N VAL A 50 -8.00 14.70 6.47
CA VAL A 50 -8.48 13.55 7.28
C VAL A 50 -7.76 13.49 8.63
N ALA A 51 -6.46 13.80 8.65
CA ALA A 51 -5.62 13.75 9.84
C ALA A 51 -6.16 14.61 10.99
N ALA A 52 -6.80 15.74 10.69
CA ALA A 52 -7.37 16.65 11.69
C ALA A 52 -8.51 16.02 12.51
N SER A 53 -9.16 14.99 11.98
CA SER A 53 -10.27 14.28 12.65
C SER A 53 -9.83 12.98 13.34
N LEU A 54 -8.55 12.58 13.25
CA LEU A 54 -8.09 11.32 13.82
C LEU A 54 -7.62 11.48 15.28
N SER A 55 -7.85 10.43 16.07
CA SER A 55 -7.44 10.33 17.47
C SER A 55 -6.69 9.04 17.74
N THR A 56 -5.71 9.07 18.64
CA THR A 56 -5.10 7.85 19.17
C THR A 56 -6.11 6.98 19.92
N ASP A 57 -7.14 7.58 20.53
CA ASP A 57 -8.16 6.84 21.28
C ASP A 57 -9.10 6.04 20.37
N MET A 58 -9.29 6.49 19.13
CA MET A 58 -10.02 5.74 18.11
C MET A 58 -9.41 4.34 17.92
N TRP A 59 -8.09 4.24 17.85
CA TRP A 59 -7.41 2.96 17.68
C TRP A 59 -7.59 2.04 18.89
N LYS A 60 -7.74 2.60 20.09
CA LYS A 60 -8.05 1.81 21.30
C LYS A 60 -9.46 1.25 21.23
N THR A 61 -10.43 2.08 20.83
CA THR A 61 -11.84 1.67 20.64
C THR A 61 -11.95 0.52 19.63
N LEU A 62 -11.17 0.54 18.55
CA LEU A 62 -11.23 -0.47 17.48
C LEU A 62 -10.44 -1.76 17.76
N ARG A 63 -9.69 -1.86 18.87
CA ARG A 63 -8.93 -3.08 19.23
C ARG A 63 -9.72 -4.38 19.17
N PRO A 64 -11.00 -4.46 19.60
CA PRO A 64 -11.75 -5.72 19.56
C PRO A 64 -11.98 -6.27 18.16
N LEU A 65 -11.82 -5.47 17.09
CA LEU A 65 -11.91 -5.95 15.70
C LEU A 65 -10.92 -7.10 15.43
N LYS A 66 -9.75 -7.12 16.10
CA LYS A 66 -8.77 -8.21 15.99
C LYS A 66 -9.39 -9.59 16.28
N GLY A 67 -10.18 -9.70 17.36
CA GLY A 67 -10.86 -10.95 17.71
C GLY A 67 -11.96 -11.32 16.73
N MET A 68 -12.58 -10.33 16.10
CA MET A 68 -13.65 -10.55 15.11
C MET A 68 -13.12 -11.06 13.76
N VAL A 69 -11.84 -10.86 13.44
CA VAL A 69 -11.19 -11.50 12.28
C VAL A 69 -11.20 -13.03 12.40
N GLN A 70 -11.24 -13.56 13.63
CA GLN A 70 -11.27 -14.99 13.93
C GLN A 70 -12.69 -15.50 14.23
N ASP A 71 -13.74 -14.71 13.97
CA ASP A 71 -15.12 -15.14 14.21
C ASP A 71 -15.47 -16.37 13.36
N LEU A 72 -16.21 -17.31 13.96
CA LEU A 72 -16.63 -18.54 13.29
C LEU A 72 -17.62 -18.27 12.14
N ARG A 73 -18.27 -17.10 12.15
CA ARG A 73 -19.23 -16.69 11.13
C ARG A 73 -18.48 -15.91 10.03
N SER A 74 -18.38 -16.51 8.85
CA SER A 74 -17.69 -15.90 7.70
C SER A 74 -18.21 -14.52 7.30
N GLN A 75 -19.49 -14.24 7.56
CA GLN A 75 -20.05 -12.91 7.31
C GLN A 75 -19.45 -11.84 8.22
N ILE A 76 -19.21 -12.14 9.50
CA ILE A 76 -18.55 -11.20 10.42
C ILE A 76 -17.13 -10.93 9.93
N VAL A 77 -16.39 -11.99 9.58
CA VAL A 77 -15.02 -11.86 9.06
C VAL A 77 -14.98 -11.01 7.78
N LYS A 78 -15.94 -11.21 6.88
CA LYS A 78 -16.10 -10.40 5.66
C LYS A 78 -16.28 -8.93 5.99
N GLU A 79 -17.23 -8.59 6.87
CA GLU A 79 -17.52 -7.19 7.21
C GLU A 79 -16.36 -6.53 7.95
N VAL A 80 -15.64 -7.26 8.82
CA VAL A 80 -14.43 -6.71 9.47
C VAL A 80 -13.32 -6.46 8.46
N CYS A 81 -13.09 -7.38 7.51
CA CYS A 81 -12.11 -7.19 6.45
C CYS A 81 -12.44 -5.97 5.57
N ALA A 82 -13.73 -5.78 5.22
CA ALA A 82 -14.21 -4.63 4.46
C ALA A 82 -14.03 -3.31 5.24
N LEU A 83 -14.34 -3.33 6.55
CA LEU A 83 -14.12 -2.19 7.43
C LEU A 83 -12.62 -1.84 7.52
N LEU A 84 -11.74 -2.81 7.76
CA LEU A 84 -10.29 -2.58 7.82
C LEU A 84 -9.74 -1.99 6.51
N THR A 85 -10.22 -2.48 5.38
CA THR A 85 -9.86 -1.96 4.04
C THR A 85 -10.34 -0.52 3.84
N THR A 86 -11.52 -0.18 4.36
CA THR A 86 -12.02 1.19 4.32
C THR A 86 -11.20 2.10 5.22
N ILE A 87 -10.89 1.66 6.44
CA ILE A 87 -10.05 2.41 7.38
C ILE A 87 -8.68 2.70 6.74
N SER A 88 -8.00 1.69 6.19
CA SER A 88 -6.68 1.88 5.55
C SER A 88 -6.72 2.87 4.40
N ARG A 89 -7.77 2.81 3.57
CA ARG A 89 -7.95 3.72 2.43
C ARG A 89 -8.18 5.16 2.87
N VAL A 90 -8.99 5.36 3.90
CA VAL A 90 -9.37 6.70 4.40
C VAL A 90 -8.24 7.31 5.23
N THR A 91 -7.69 6.56 6.18
CA THR A 91 -6.73 7.09 7.17
C THR A 91 -5.28 6.94 6.75
N ARG A 92 -4.98 6.11 5.74
CA ARG A 92 -3.63 5.81 5.26
C ARG A 92 -2.71 5.46 6.44
N ASP A 93 -1.50 6.00 6.46
CA ASP A 93 -0.44 5.72 7.44
C ASP A 93 -0.85 5.97 8.90
N ALA A 94 -1.89 6.76 9.16
CA ALA A 94 -2.36 6.98 10.53
C ALA A 94 -2.86 5.69 11.22
N MET A 95 -3.29 4.69 10.44
CA MET A 95 -3.70 3.37 10.92
C MET A 95 -2.50 2.48 11.29
N ALA A 96 -1.27 2.83 10.93
CA ALA A 96 -0.10 1.96 11.05
C ALA A 96 0.08 1.29 12.43
N PRO A 97 -0.06 1.97 13.58
CA PRO A 97 0.08 1.34 14.90
C PRO A 97 -0.99 0.27 15.16
N PHE A 98 -2.22 0.49 14.71
CA PHE A 98 -3.33 -0.45 14.85
C PHE A 98 -3.19 -1.62 13.88
N LEU A 99 -2.83 -1.35 12.62
CA LEU A 99 -2.62 -2.37 11.61
C LEU A 99 -1.53 -3.37 12.02
N ARG A 100 -0.42 -2.90 12.60
CA ARG A 100 0.67 -3.76 13.11
C ARG A 100 0.18 -4.83 14.10
N ASP A 101 -0.85 -4.54 14.91
CA ASP A 101 -1.40 -5.50 15.88
C ASP A 101 -2.33 -6.54 15.23
N ILE A 102 -2.97 -6.19 14.10
CA ILE A 102 -3.95 -7.03 13.40
C ILE A 102 -3.32 -7.91 12.32
N LEU A 103 -2.24 -7.45 11.67
CA LEU A 103 -1.59 -8.17 10.58
C LEU A 103 -1.26 -9.64 10.90
N PRO A 104 -0.68 -10.00 12.07
CA PRO A 104 -0.41 -11.39 12.40
C PRO A 104 -1.68 -12.26 12.37
N THR A 105 -2.80 -11.75 12.88
CA THR A 105 -4.08 -12.46 12.92
C THR A 105 -4.67 -12.64 11.53
N LEU A 106 -4.60 -11.63 10.66
CA LEU A 106 -5.04 -11.77 9.27
C LEU A 106 -4.24 -12.85 8.52
N VAL A 107 -2.91 -12.88 8.71
CA VAL A 107 -2.02 -13.88 8.11
C VAL A 107 -2.32 -15.29 8.63
N GLU A 108 -2.58 -15.42 9.93
CA GLU A 108 -2.97 -16.69 10.54
C GLU A 108 -4.30 -17.21 9.97
N VAL A 109 -5.34 -16.38 9.91
CA VAL A 109 -6.65 -16.78 9.36
C VAL A 109 -6.54 -17.12 7.88
N ARG A 110 -5.70 -16.40 7.12
CA ARG A 110 -5.38 -16.73 5.72
C ARG A 110 -4.86 -18.16 5.55
N GLY A 111 -4.14 -18.67 6.56
CA GLY A 111 -3.58 -20.02 6.63
C GLY A 111 -4.48 -21.08 7.28
N SER A 112 -5.57 -20.71 7.93
CA SER A 112 -6.37 -21.56 8.84
C SER A 112 -7.11 -22.75 8.20
N GLY A 113 -7.07 -22.91 6.88
CA GLY A 113 -7.81 -23.95 6.15
C GLY A 113 -9.28 -23.61 5.87
N ASN A 114 -9.87 -22.63 6.56
CA ASN A 114 -11.17 -22.06 6.19
C ASN A 114 -11.00 -21.21 4.92
N LYS A 115 -11.35 -21.79 3.76
CA LYS A 115 -11.12 -21.15 2.45
C LYS A 115 -11.85 -19.82 2.29
N VAL A 116 -13.05 -19.69 2.86
CA VAL A 116 -13.88 -18.49 2.72
C VAL A 116 -13.32 -17.35 3.56
N CYS A 117 -13.13 -17.58 4.87
CA CYS A 117 -12.55 -16.55 5.75
C CYS A 117 -11.11 -16.21 5.33
N GLY A 118 -10.33 -17.22 4.91
CA GLY A 118 -8.98 -17.04 4.43
C GLY A 118 -8.91 -16.19 3.15
N ALA A 119 -9.88 -16.30 2.24
CA ALA A 119 -9.95 -15.45 1.06
C ALA A 119 -10.18 -13.98 1.43
N TYR A 120 -11.17 -13.70 2.28
CA TYR A 120 -11.44 -12.33 2.76
C TYR A 120 -10.23 -11.70 3.47
N CYS A 121 -9.55 -12.45 4.33
CA CYS A 121 -8.34 -11.97 5.00
C CYS A 121 -7.19 -11.73 4.01
N GLY A 122 -7.07 -12.56 2.97
CA GLY A 122 -6.07 -12.38 1.92
C GLY A 122 -6.28 -11.11 1.11
N GLU A 123 -7.51 -10.86 0.66
CA GLU A 123 -7.87 -9.63 -0.07
C GLU A 123 -7.67 -8.39 0.83
N CYS A 124 -8.08 -8.48 2.09
CA CYS A 124 -7.86 -7.42 3.08
C CYS A 124 -6.37 -7.13 3.26
N LEU A 125 -5.51 -8.15 3.39
CA LEU A 125 -4.07 -7.99 3.56
C LEU A 125 -3.43 -7.24 2.38
N GLU A 126 -3.76 -7.63 1.15
CA GLU A 126 -3.28 -6.97 -0.06
C GLU A 126 -3.67 -5.49 -0.08
N ALA A 127 -4.94 -5.18 0.26
CA ALA A 127 -5.45 -3.83 0.25
C ALA A 127 -4.82 -2.94 1.34
N VAL A 128 -4.76 -3.43 2.59
CA VAL A 128 -4.21 -2.62 3.70
C VAL A 128 -2.72 -2.37 3.55
N VAL A 129 -1.94 -3.35 3.04
CA VAL A 129 -0.51 -3.20 2.75
C VAL A 129 -0.29 -2.23 1.59
N ALA A 130 -1.14 -2.26 0.56
CA ALA A 130 -1.03 -1.32 -0.56
C ALA A 130 -1.32 0.14 -0.13
N GLN A 131 -2.20 0.35 0.86
CA GLN A 131 -2.71 1.68 1.22
C GLN A 131 -2.04 2.31 2.45
N THR A 132 -1.40 1.50 3.30
CA THR A 132 -0.83 1.93 4.58
C THR A 132 0.64 1.56 4.63
N VAL A 133 1.51 2.55 4.75
CA VAL A 133 2.93 2.33 4.97
C VAL A 133 3.14 1.84 6.41
N VAL A 134 3.65 0.62 6.52
CA VAL A 134 4.05 0.04 7.80
C VAL A 134 5.49 -0.50 7.73
N LYS A 135 6.40 0.22 7.05
CA LYS A 135 7.82 -0.20 6.83
C LYS A 135 8.60 -0.58 8.10
N GLY A 136 9.81 -1.12 7.92
CA GLY A 136 10.66 -1.59 9.02
C GLY A 136 10.11 -2.87 9.67
N ALA A 137 9.55 -2.74 10.87
CA ALA A 137 9.12 -3.87 11.69
C ALA A 137 8.11 -4.80 10.98
N THR A 138 7.24 -4.27 10.12
CA THR A 138 6.26 -5.11 9.41
C THR A 138 6.86 -5.85 8.22
N LEU A 139 7.80 -5.24 7.49
CA LEU A 139 8.54 -5.97 6.46
C LEU A 139 9.27 -7.15 7.10
N ARG A 140 9.94 -6.89 8.23
CA ARG A 140 10.57 -7.94 9.03
C ARG A 140 9.56 -9.00 9.48
N LEU A 141 8.37 -8.62 9.95
CA LEU A 141 7.31 -9.57 10.32
C LEU A 141 6.96 -10.52 9.16
N PHE A 142 6.70 -10.00 7.96
CA PHE A 142 6.36 -10.86 6.82
C PHE A 142 7.50 -11.77 6.40
N VAL A 143 8.75 -11.27 6.45
CA VAL A 143 9.94 -12.07 6.15
C VAL A 143 10.14 -13.16 7.19
N ASP A 144 10.04 -12.86 8.49
CA ASP A 144 10.22 -13.83 9.55
C ASP A 144 9.14 -14.93 9.49
N ILE A 145 7.87 -14.57 9.27
CA ILE A 145 6.78 -15.54 9.06
C ILE A 145 7.04 -16.41 7.82
N LEU A 146 7.49 -15.82 6.72
CA LEU A 146 7.83 -16.54 5.49
C LEU A 146 8.92 -17.60 5.73
N LEU A 147 9.97 -17.23 6.48
CA LEU A 147 11.10 -18.10 6.78
C LEU A 147 10.75 -19.27 7.71
N GLU A 148 9.83 -19.04 8.65
CA GLU A 148 9.53 -20.01 9.71
C GLU A 148 8.31 -20.90 9.40
N SER A 149 7.36 -20.41 8.60
CA SER A 149 6.07 -21.06 8.44
C SER A 149 6.13 -22.30 7.54
N LYS A 150 5.63 -23.42 8.05
CA LYS A 150 5.41 -24.64 7.25
C LYS A 150 4.14 -24.57 6.41
N ASN A 151 3.25 -23.61 6.66
CA ASN A 151 1.97 -23.49 5.96
C ASN A 151 2.13 -22.77 4.61
N LYS A 152 1.84 -23.50 3.52
CA LYS A 152 1.90 -22.97 2.15
C LYS A 152 1.14 -21.65 1.97
N LEU A 153 -0.08 -21.56 2.49
CA LEU A 153 -0.94 -20.39 2.27
C LEU A 153 -0.43 -19.16 3.01
N ILE A 154 0.16 -19.36 4.19
CA ILE A 154 0.83 -18.30 4.95
C ILE A 154 2.04 -17.79 4.17
N ARG A 155 2.93 -18.68 3.74
CA ARG A 155 4.12 -18.29 2.97
C ARG A 155 3.75 -17.55 1.68
N LEU A 156 2.80 -18.09 0.91
CA LEU A 156 2.32 -17.44 -0.31
C LEU A 156 1.77 -16.03 -0.04
N CYS A 157 1.00 -15.86 1.05
CA CYS A 157 0.47 -14.57 1.46
C CYS A 157 1.58 -13.59 1.85
N CYS A 158 2.60 -14.02 2.59
CA CYS A 158 3.74 -13.17 2.93
C CYS A 158 4.50 -12.72 1.68
N ILE A 159 4.75 -13.60 0.70
CA ILE A 159 5.42 -13.22 -0.56
C ILE A 159 4.58 -12.19 -1.33
N SER A 160 3.26 -12.37 -1.36
CA SER A 160 2.33 -11.43 -1.99
C SER A 160 2.34 -10.06 -1.30
N CYS A 161 2.29 -10.04 0.04
CA CYS A 161 2.39 -8.80 0.83
C CYS A 161 3.74 -8.10 0.63
N LEU A 162 4.85 -8.83 0.55
CA LEU A 162 6.17 -8.25 0.24
C LEU A 162 6.20 -7.64 -1.16
N CYS A 163 5.55 -8.27 -2.14
CA CYS A 163 5.41 -7.72 -3.50
C CYS A 163 4.61 -6.40 -3.49
N ARG A 164 3.51 -6.35 -2.75
CA ARG A 164 2.73 -5.11 -2.58
C ARG A 164 3.51 -4.03 -1.87
N ALA A 165 4.13 -4.35 -0.74
CA ALA A 165 4.97 -3.41 -0.01
C ALA A 165 6.09 -2.86 -0.89
N LEU A 166 6.74 -3.70 -1.70
CA LEU A 166 7.76 -3.26 -2.65
C LEU A 166 7.19 -2.34 -3.72
N THR A 167 6.00 -2.66 -4.26
CA THR A 167 5.36 -1.82 -5.29
C THR A 167 4.96 -0.45 -4.74
N THR A 168 4.40 -0.40 -3.53
CA THR A 168 3.76 0.81 -2.99
C THR A 168 4.63 1.63 -2.03
N TRP A 169 5.66 1.02 -1.42
CA TRP A 169 6.52 1.71 -0.44
C TRP A 169 7.94 1.95 -0.96
N SER A 170 8.26 1.61 -2.21
CA SER A 170 9.62 1.69 -2.76
C SER A 170 10.29 3.06 -2.57
N ALA A 171 9.56 4.15 -2.79
CA ALA A 171 10.05 5.52 -2.68
C ALA A 171 10.52 5.91 -1.26
N ILE A 172 10.15 5.13 -0.25
CA ILE A 172 10.37 5.45 1.16
C ILE A 172 11.13 4.34 1.92
N MET A 173 11.52 3.27 1.23
CA MET A 173 12.28 2.16 1.79
C MET A 173 13.74 2.57 2.03
N ASP A 174 14.25 2.26 3.22
CA ASP A 174 15.66 2.44 3.52
C ASP A 174 16.50 1.21 3.15
N LYS A 175 17.82 1.30 3.36
CA LYS A 175 18.74 0.18 3.07
C LYS A 175 18.39 -1.10 3.86
N GLY A 176 17.91 -0.96 5.10
CA GLY A 176 17.51 -2.09 5.94
C GLY A 176 16.25 -2.78 5.42
N ASP A 177 15.27 -2.00 4.97
CA ASP A 177 14.04 -2.50 4.33
C ASP A 177 14.38 -3.32 3.07
N VAL A 178 15.24 -2.78 2.19
CA VAL A 178 15.68 -3.47 0.96
C VAL A 178 16.42 -4.77 1.29
N GLN A 179 17.27 -4.79 2.32
CA GLN A 179 17.95 -6.01 2.77
C GLN A 179 16.98 -7.07 3.31
N GLN A 180 15.90 -6.68 3.99
CA GLN A 180 14.86 -7.62 4.41
C GLN A 180 14.13 -8.24 3.21
N LEU A 181 13.80 -7.42 2.21
CA LEU A 181 13.19 -7.91 0.96
C LEU A 181 14.09 -8.91 0.23
N GLU A 182 15.40 -8.65 0.14
CA GLU A 182 16.36 -9.59 -0.45
C GLU A 182 16.37 -10.93 0.30
N LYS A 183 16.43 -10.88 1.63
CA LYS A 183 16.40 -12.08 2.48
C LYS A 183 15.13 -12.89 2.24
N GLY A 184 13.97 -12.24 2.23
CA GLY A 184 12.68 -12.88 1.96
C GLY A 184 12.61 -13.46 0.54
N LEU A 185 13.06 -12.71 -0.46
CA LEU A 185 13.07 -13.11 -1.86
C LEU A 185 13.98 -14.33 -2.10
N GLN A 186 15.20 -14.31 -1.57
CA GLN A 186 16.12 -15.45 -1.65
C GLN A 186 15.49 -16.71 -1.08
N HIS A 187 14.84 -16.61 0.09
CA HIS A 187 14.12 -17.75 0.68
C HIS A 187 12.96 -18.23 -0.22
N ALA A 188 12.15 -17.29 -0.74
CA ALA A 188 10.97 -17.60 -1.54
C ALA A 188 11.30 -18.29 -2.89
N LEU A 189 12.44 -17.97 -3.50
CA LEU A 189 12.89 -18.61 -4.74
C LEU A 189 13.15 -20.12 -4.57
N TYR A 190 13.51 -20.54 -3.36
CA TYR A 190 13.72 -21.93 -2.97
C TYR A 190 12.48 -22.61 -2.35
N ASP A 191 11.32 -21.94 -2.31
CA ASP A 191 10.13 -22.49 -1.65
C ASP A 191 9.74 -23.84 -2.28
N ALA A 192 9.36 -24.82 -1.45
CA ALA A 192 8.92 -26.13 -1.90
C ALA A 192 7.68 -26.06 -2.82
N SER A 193 6.81 -25.06 -2.63
CA SER A 193 5.59 -24.89 -3.41
C SER A 193 5.83 -24.15 -4.73
N SER A 194 5.35 -24.72 -5.84
CA SER A 194 5.43 -24.07 -7.16
C SER A 194 4.72 -22.72 -7.21
N SER A 195 3.59 -22.56 -6.53
CA SER A 195 2.87 -21.28 -6.49
C SER A 195 3.64 -20.22 -5.70
N CYS A 196 4.32 -20.60 -4.62
CA CYS A 196 5.18 -19.66 -3.89
C CYS A 196 6.37 -19.23 -4.77
N ARG A 197 7.02 -20.17 -5.47
CA ARG A 197 8.10 -19.82 -6.42
C ARG A 197 7.61 -18.94 -7.56
N ALA A 198 6.41 -19.17 -8.08
CA ALA A 198 5.81 -18.29 -9.09
C ALA A 198 5.64 -16.86 -8.56
N GLN A 199 5.06 -16.70 -7.36
CA GLN A 199 4.94 -15.40 -6.70
C GLN A 199 6.31 -14.76 -6.38
N ALA A 200 7.32 -15.58 -6.06
CA ALA A 200 8.69 -15.12 -5.83
C ALA A 200 9.32 -14.55 -7.11
N HIS A 201 9.02 -15.12 -8.28
CA HIS A 201 9.46 -14.56 -9.55
C HIS A 201 8.80 -13.20 -9.85
N GLU A 202 7.51 -13.04 -9.55
CA GLU A 202 6.84 -11.73 -9.66
C GLU A 202 7.49 -10.70 -8.73
N LEU A 203 7.74 -11.08 -7.47
CA LEU A 203 8.47 -10.25 -6.51
C LEU A 203 9.87 -9.88 -7.04
N PHE A 204 10.60 -10.83 -7.63
CA PHE A 204 11.91 -10.58 -8.24
C PHE A 204 11.82 -9.58 -9.39
N MET A 205 10.83 -9.70 -10.28
CA MET A 205 10.68 -8.78 -11.41
C MET A 205 10.49 -7.34 -10.94
N VAL A 206 9.60 -7.13 -9.96
CA VAL A 206 9.39 -5.81 -9.36
C VAL A 206 10.68 -5.33 -8.65
N PHE A 207 11.39 -6.22 -7.95
CA PHE A 207 12.64 -5.90 -7.26
C PHE A 207 13.78 -5.55 -8.23
N HIS A 208 13.85 -6.23 -9.37
CA HIS A 208 14.81 -5.95 -10.43
C HIS A 208 14.56 -4.57 -11.05
N THR A 209 13.30 -4.23 -11.32
CA THR A 209 12.93 -2.93 -11.88
C THR A 209 13.29 -1.78 -10.93
N LEU A 210 13.01 -1.93 -9.63
CA LEU A 210 13.23 -0.86 -8.64
C LEU A 210 14.67 -0.80 -8.10
N PHE A 211 15.34 -1.95 -7.97
CA PHE A 211 16.65 -2.07 -7.33
C PHE A 211 17.62 -2.95 -8.16
N PRO A 212 17.92 -2.59 -9.42
CA PRO A 212 18.63 -3.47 -10.37
C PRO A 212 20.01 -3.94 -9.86
N LYS A 213 20.78 -3.05 -9.23
CA LYS A 213 22.09 -3.41 -8.66
C LYS A 213 21.98 -4.46 -7.55
N ARG A 214 20.92 -4.38 -6.74
CA ARG A 214 20.67 -5.34 -5.65
C ARG A 214 20.08 -6.65 -6.18
N ALA A 215 19.26 -6.58 -7.23
CA ALA A 215 18.75 -7.77 -7.91
C ALA A 215 19.89 -8.61 -8.51
N LEU A 216 20.92 -7.98 -9.10
CA LEU A 216 22.14 -8.69 -9.54
C LEU A 216 22.85 -9.42 -8.40
N VAL A 217 22.88 -8.83 -7.20
CA VAL A 217 23.42 -9.52 -6.01
C VAL A 217 22.59 -10.76 -5.69
N VAL A 218 21.26 -10.66 -5.66
CA VAL A 218 20.37 -11.81 -5.45
C VAL A 218 20.62 -12.90 -6.52
N MET A 219 20.74 -12.53 -7.79
CA MET A 219 21.02 -13.46 -8.88
C MET A 219 22.38 -14.17 -8.73
N SER A 220 23.38 -13.49 -8.18
CA SER A 220 24.71 -14.08 -7.92
C SER A 220 24.74 -15.03 -6.71
N MET A 221 23.72 -14.98 -5.85
CA MET A 221 23.64 -15.77 -4.62
C MET A 221 22.81 -17.04 -4.76
N VAL A 222 22.05 -17.18 -5.86
CA VAL A 222 21.27 -18.38 -6.16
C VAL A 222 22.07 -19.34 -7.05
N ASP A 223 21.65 -20.60 -7.09
CA ASP A 223 22.26 -21.58 -7.99
C ASP A 223 22.03 -21.27 -9.48
N TYR A 224 22.85 -21.87 -10.32
CA TYR A 224 22.83 -21.66 -11.77
C TYR A 224 21.45 -21.86 -12.41
N LYS A 225 20.64 -22.80 -11.91
CA LYS A 225 19.33 -23.12 -12.49
C LYS A 225 18.31 -22.04 -12.19
N ILE A 226 18.29 -21.54 -10.95
CA ILE A 226 17.44 -20.39 -10.58
C ILE A 226 17.94 -19.13 -11.27
N GLN A 227 19.26 -18.88 -11.26
CA GLN A 227 19.86 -17.72 -11.94
C GLN A 227 19.41 -17.64 -13.41
N LYS A 228 19.57 -18.73 -14.18
CA LYS A 228 19.16 -18.78 -15.60
C LYS A 228 17.68 -18.51 -15.81
N ARG A 229 16.83 -18.94 -14.87
CA ARG A 229 15.40 -18.66 -14.93
C ARG A 229 15.11 -17.18 -14.69
N LEU A 230 15.79 -16.54 -13.74
CA LEU A 230 15.64 -15.10 -13.49
C LEU A 230 16.13 -14.28 -14.69
N GLU A 231 17.27 -14.63 -15.29
CA GLU A 231 17.79 -14.00 -16.51
C GLU A 231 16.80 -14.08 -17.68
N ALA A 232 16.13 -15.23 -17.84
CA ALA A 232 15.13 -15.42 -18.88
C ALA A 232 13.86 -14.57 -18.65
N LEU A 233 13.45 -14.37 -17.39
CA LEU A 233 12.31 -13.52 -17.05
C LEU A 233 12.61 -12.04 -17.38
N VAL A 234 13.80 -11.55 -17.00
CA VAL A 234 14.24 -10.18 -17.32
C VAL A 234 14.34 -9.96 -18.84
N SER A 235 14.86 -10.94 -19.57
CA SER A 235 15.01 -10.84 -21.03
C SER A 235 13.66 -10.82 -21.76
N SER A 236 12.66 -11.54 -21.24
CA SER A 236 11.31 -11.58 -21.81
C SER A 236 10.58 -10.24 -21.65
N ASP A 237 10.78 -9.57 -20.51
CA ASP A 237 10.16 -8.28 -20.18
C ASP A 237 10.64 -7.14 -21.11
N VAL A 238 11.94 -7.13 -21.46
CA VAL A 238 12.51 -6.17 -22.43
C VAL A 238 11.95 -6.39 -23.85
N GLY A 239 11.55 -7.62 -24.19
CA GLY A 239 10.98 -7.98 -25.50
C GLY A 239 9.57 -7.45 -25.75
N GLU A 240 8.75 -7.28 -24.71
CA GLU A 240 7.38 -6.75 -24.84
C GLU A 240 7.35 -5.23 -25.04
N VAL A 241 8.29 -4.49 -24.45
CA VAL A 241 8.39 -3.03 -24.62
C VAL A 241 8.79 -2.65 -26.06
N ASN A 242 9.54 -3.52 -26.76
CA ASN A 242 10.06 -3.25 -28.11
C ASN A 242 9.12 -3.64 -29.27
N MET A 243 7.93 -4.20 -29.00
CA MET A 243 6.96 -4.67 -30.02
C MET A 243 5.80 -3.71 -30.30
N LYS A 244 5.88 -2.44 -29.85
CA LYS A 244 4.92 -1.36 -30.19
C LYS A 244 5.51 -0.17 -30.96
N GLY A 245 6.67 -0.36 -31.60
CA GLY A 245 7.35 0.71 -32.35
C GLY A 245 7.94 0.25 -33.68
N ALA A 246 7.13 -0.32 -34.57
CA ALA A 246 7.54 -0.56 -35.95
C ALA A 246 6.85 0.45 -36.88
N GLY A 247 7.61 1.47 -37.31
CA GLY A 247 7.11 2.48 -38.24
C GLY A 247 8.13 3.55 -38.61
N SER A 248 9.02 3.21 -39.54
CA SER A 248 9.76 4.10 -40.47
C SER A 248 10.86 5.03 -39.95
N ALA A 249 12.07 4.70 -40.42
CA ALA A 249 13.22 5.58 -40.46
C ALA A 249 12.96 6.82 -41.34
N SER A 250 13.34 8.00 -40.84
CA SER A 250 13.77 9.12 -41.68
C SER A 250 14.78 9.97 -40.90
N ASN A 251 15.90 10.28 -41.55
CA ASN A 251 16.90 11.21 -41.05
C ASN A 251 16.39 12.64 -41.22
N ALA A 252 16.31 13.41 -40.13
CA ALA A 252 16.33 14.87 -40.17
C ALA A 252 16.83 15.43 -38.82
N SER A 253 17.91 16.19 -38.88
CA SER A 253 18.41 17.03 -37.80
C SER A 253 17.72 18.39 -37.83
N VAL A 254 16.91 18.77 -36.83
CA VAL A 254 16.70 20.18 -36.44
C VAL A 254 16.21 20.25 -34.98
N ASP A 255 16.82 21.18 -34.26
CA ASP A 255 16.44 21.85 -33.00
C ASP A 255 14.93 22.17 -32.90
N GLU A 256 14.24 21.80 -31.81
CA GLU A 256 12.98 22.44 -31.41
C GLU A 256 12.48 22.08 -29.99
N SER A 257 11.90 23.10 -29.35
CA SER A 257 11.36 23.19 -28.00
C SER A 257 10.23 22.19 -27.66
N ILE A 258 10.34 21.56 -26.48
CA ILE A 258 9.37 20.58 -25.95
C ILE A 258 8.02 21.24 -25.61
N THR A 259 6.92 20.64 -26.07
CA THR A 259 5.55 21.10 -25.79
C THR A 259 4.99 20.52 -24.47
N PRO A 260 4.00 21.18 -23.81
CA PRO A 260 3.47 20.76 -22.50
C PRO A 260 2.86 19.34 -22.48
N VAL A 261 2.29 18.87 -23.59
CA VAL A 261 1.71 17.52 -23.73
C VAL A 261 2.78 16.43 -23.59
N GLN A 262 4.01 16.71 -24.02
CA GLN A 262 5.15 15.78 -23.91
C GLN A 262 5.75 15.76 -22.49
N GLN A 263 5.59 16.83 -21.69
CA GLN A 263 6.05 16.86 -20.30
C GLN A 263 5.16 16.01 -19.36
N VAL A 264 3.85 15.95 -19.63
CA VAL A 264 2.94 15.02 -18.93
C VAL A 264 3.31 13.56 -19.25
N GLN A 265 3.70 13.26 -20.49
CA GLN A 265 4.16 11.92 -20.88
C GLN A 265 5.55 11.57 -20.33
N ALA A 266 6.43 12.55 -20.10
CA ALA A 266 7.72 12.31 -19.44
C ALA A 266 7.56 11.95 -17.95
N LEU A 267 6.54 12.51 -17.27
CA LEU A 267 6.14 12.09 -15.92
C LEU A 267 5.39 10.74 -15.93
N ALA A 268 4.73 10.38 -17.03
CA ALA A 268 4.17 9.05 -17.23
C ALA A 268 5.23 7.93 -17.31
N GLY A 269 6.51 8.28 -17.51
CA GLY A 269 7.63 7.35 -17.34
C GLY A 269 7.87 6.92 -15.89
N PHE A 270 7.28 7.63 -14.91
CA PHE A 270 7.37 7.32 -13.48
C PHE A 270 6.08 6.73 -12.88
N ASN A 271 5.01 6.51 -13.67
CA ASN A 271 3.74 5.94 -13.18
C ASN A 271 3.24 6.62 -11.89
N LEU A 272 3.34 7.95 -11.79
CA LEU A 272 2.98 8.72 -10.60
C LEU A 272 1.50 9.13 -10.66
N ASP A 273 0.73 8.72 -9.66
CA ASP A 273 -0.71 8.97 -9.54
C ASP A 273 -1.08 9.76 -8.27
N VAL A 274 -2.24 10.43 -8.30
CA VAL A 274 -2.79 11.07 -7.10
C VAL A 274 -3.11 10.01 -6.05
N GLY A 275 -2.60 10.20 -4.84
CA GLY A 275 -2.67 9.23 -3.74
C GLY A 275 -1.37 8.47 -3.51
N ASP A 276 -0.39 8.57 -4.41
CA ASP A 276 0.91 7.93 -4.25
C ASP A 276 1.69 8.51 -3.07
N ARG A 277 2.45 7.63 -2.42
CA ARG A 277 3.37 7.98 -1.35
C ARG A 277 4.73 8.36 -1.94
N VAL A 278 5.23 9.54 -1.58
CA VAL A 278 6.49 10.06 -2.13
C VAL A 278 7.45 10.54 -1.03
N CYS A 279 8.74 10.51 -1.34
CA CYS A 279 9.80 11.13 -0.55
C CYS A 279 10.43 12.26 -1.37
N ILE A 280 10.65 13.42 -0.76
CA ILE A 280 11.46 14.51 -1.30
C ILE A 280 12.90 14.24 -0.85
N PRO A 281 13.78 13.71 -1.72
CA PRO A 281 15.07 13.14 -1.30
C PRO A 281 15.99 14.15 -0.62
N ASP A 282 16.01 15.39 -1.11
CA ASP A 282 16.92 16.44 -0.61
C ASP A 282 16.65 16.84 0.84
N LYS A 283 15.45 16.56 1.34
CA LYS A 283 14.99 16.96 2.68
C LYS A 283 14.48 15.80 3.53
N GLU A 284 14.47 14.59 2.98
CA GLU A 284 13.86 13.40 3.59
C GLU A 284 12.43 13.64 4.07
N LEU A 285 11.66 14.45 3.32
CA LEU A 285 10.28 14.75 3.66
C LEU A 285 9.34 13.76 2.97
N PHE A 286 8.46 13.16 3.74
CA PHE A 286 7.49 12.18 3.27
C PHE A 286 6.12 12.83 3.13
N GLY A 287 5.38 12.42 2.10
CA GLY A 287 4.04 12.96 1.83
C GLY A 287 3.24 12.15 0.83
N PHE A 288 2.00 12.56 0.60
CA PHE A 288 1.11 11.98 -0.40
C PHE A 288 0.89 12.96 -1.56
N VAL A 289 0.92 12.44 -2.78
CA VAL A 289 0.52 13.21 -3.95
C VAL A 289 -0.97 13.54 -3.85
N ARG A 290 -1.30 14.84 -3.85
CA ARG A 290 -2.68 15.35 -3.83
C ARG A 290 -3.06 16.09 -5.11
N PHE A 291 -2.08 16.46 -5.91
CA PHE A 291 -2.31 17.17 -7.16
C PHE A 291 -1.24 16.79 -8.18
N LEU A 292 -1.67 16.54 -9.41
CA LEU A 292 -0.82 16.39 -10.59
C LEU A 292 -1.44 17.23 -11.71
N GLY A 293 -0.74 18.27 -12.16
CA GLY A 293 -1.25 19.11 -13.23
C GLY A 293 -0.61 20.49 -13.31
N GLU A 294 -1.16 21.35 -14.16
CA GLU A 294 -0.67 22.71 -14.34
C GLU A 294 -1.20 23.66 -13.26
N ILE A 295 -0.35 24.60 -12.84
CA ILE A 295 -0.73 25.67 -11.92
C ILE A 295 -0.91 26.95 -12.74
N VAL A 296 -2.05 27.62 -12.57
CA VAL A 296 -2.36 28.90 -13.22
C VAL A 296 -1.25 29.90 -12.94
N SER A 297 -0.72 30.51 -14.00
CA SER A 297 0.40 31.47 -13.96
C SER A 297 1.77 30.90 -13.57
N VAL A 298 1.93 29.58 -13.56
CA VAL A 298 3.23 28.91 -13.37
C VAL A 298 3.42 27.89 -14.49
N LYS A 299 4.49 28.03 -15.26
CA LYS A 299 4.75 27.13 -16.40
C LYS A 299 5.13 25.73 -15.89
N GLY A 300 4.72 24.69 -16.64
CA GLY A 300 5.07 23.29 -16.39
C GLY A 300 4.03 22.50 -15.59
N VAL A 301 4.25 21.20 -15.48
CA VAL A 301 3.46 20.28 -14.65
C VAL A 301 4.01 20.29 -13.23
N TRP A 302 3.11 20.38 -12.25
CA TRP A 302 3.44 20.44 -10.84
C TRP A 302 2.83 19.25 -10.09
N VAL A 303 3.60 18.78 -9.11
CA VAL A 303 3.16 17.77 -8.14
C VAL A 303 2.89 18.48 -6.82
N GLY A 304 1.63 18.48 -6.38
CA GLY A 304 1.25 18.94 -5.05
C GLY A 304 1.32 17.79 -4.07
N ILE A 305 2.07 17.96 -2.98
CA ILE A 305 2.32 16.93 -1.97
C ILE A 305 1.79 17.42 -0.62
N GLU A 306 0.91 16.66 0.01
CA GLU A 306 0.56 16.81 1.43
C GLU A 306 1.63 16.08 2.24
N LEU A 307 2.51 16.83 2.93
CA LEU A 307 3.55 16.26 3.77
C LEU A 307 2.98 15.75 5.10
N ASP A 308 3.66 14.75 5.67
CA ASP A 308 3.30 14.19 6.98
C ASP A 308 3.44 15.20 8.11
N GLU A 309 4.54 15.96 8.07
CA GLU A 309 4.83 17.02 9.02
C GLU A 309 4.48 18.36 8.39
N ALA A 310 4.03 19.29 9.23
CA ALA A 310 3.75 20.67 8.85
C ALA A 310 5.05 21.36 8.44
N TYR A 311 5.42 21.18 7.17
CA TYR A 311 6.65 21.67 6.59
C TYR A 311 6.34 22.24 5.21
N GLY A 312 6.43 23.56 5.02
CA GLY A 312 6.08 24.14 3.73
C GLY A 312 5.79 25.63 3.82
N LYS A 313 5.24 26.18 2.73
CA LYS A 313 4.84 27.60 2.67
C LYS A 313 3.37 27.80 2.31
N ASN A 314 2.65 26.71 2.06
CA ASN A 314 1.33 26.73 1.46
C ASN A 314 0.48 25.57 1.95
N ASP A 315 -0.83 25.82 2.00
CA ASP A 315 -1.90 24.93 2.40
C ASP A 315 -2.53 24.20 1.18
N GLY A 316 -1.73 24.02 0.12
CA GLY A 316 -2.19 23.53 -1.18
C GLY A 316 -2.75 24.61 -2.12
N SER A 317 -2.60 25.90 -1.77
CA SER A 317 -2.93 27.03 -2.63
C SER A 317 -1.72 27.72 -3.27
N VAL A 318 -1.95 28.33 -4.45
CA VAL A 318 -1.01 29.27 -5.09
C VAL A 318 -1.77 30.54 -5.47
N LYS A 319 -1.30 31.69 -4.96
CA LYS A 319 -1.92 33.01 -5.18
C LYS A 319 -3.43 33.04 -4.87
N GLY A 320 -3.86 32.37 -3.80
CA GLY A 320 -5.26 32.32 -3.36
C GLY A 320 -6.15 31.31 -4.10
N ARG A 321 -5.61 30.58 -5.09
CA ARG A 321 -6.33 29.48 -5.76
C ARG A 321 -5.87 28.13 -5.19
N TYR A 322 -6.82 27.33 -4.72
CA TYR A 322 -6.57 25.99 -4.18
C TYR A 322 -6.48 24.94 -5.30
N TYR A 323 -5.47 24.08 -5.20
CA TYR A 323 -5.30 22.89 -6.04
C TYR A 323 -5.56 21.61 -5.24
N PHE A 324 -5.20 21.64 -3.96
CA PHE A 324 -5.62 20.70 -2.92
C PHE A 324 -5.64 21.46 -1.59
N ARG A 325 -6.04 20.80 -0.49
CA ARG A 325 -5.99 21.38 0.86
C ARG A 325 -5.20 20.48 1.79
N CYS A 326 -4.33 21.06 2.60
CA CYS A 326 -3.62 20.40 3.68
C CYS A 326 -3.46 21.35 4.87
N ASN A 327 -3.00 20.84 6.01
CA ASN A 327 -2.65 21.71 7.12
C ASN A 327 -1.51 22.65 6.67
N PRO A 328 -1.57 23.97 7.00
CA PRO A 328 -0.48 24.87 6.72
C PRO A 328 0.77 24.45 7.51
N GLY A 329 1.92 24.50 6.82
CA GLY A 329 3.25 24.37 7.41
C GLY A 329 3.73 25.62 8.11
#